data_AF-A0ABC8QQK0-F1
#
_entry.id   AF-A0ABC8QQK0-F1
#
_cell.length_a   1.000
_cell.length_b   1.000
_cell.length_c   1.000
_cell.angle_alpha   90.00
_cell.angle_beta   90.00
_cell.angle_gamma   90.00
#
_symmetry.space_group_name_H-M   'P 1'
#
loop_
_entity.id
_entity.type
_entity.pdbx_description
1 polymer ?
#
loop_
_entity_poly.entity_id
_entity_poly.type
_entity_poly.pdbx_seq_one_letter_code
_entity_poly.pdbx_strand_id
1 'polypeptide(L)'
;MRSTAMVAVDCEMVGCEDGSEALVRVCVVDRNLQVKLNELVNPNKAVVEYRTEITGISAKDLDGVTYSLADVQKSMKKLLSHGTILVGHSLHNDLQALKLDHARVIDTSYIFKYGGGPHYRRPSLSNLCKFVLGYELREKGAPHNCLDDACAAMKLALAKIEHGFDNIIPVVREDVPEVEMAKLLVHRIPTNVPSQELHNIIPGNFTIELKANKKIRGDRYSALAIFKNQREANHAFENVEGYGEEDSNGRPQKLISFQLDKGVSGSLYIRKMTHDDSIGQVASKKRSLLDNNTSVEPKKLKTDQIIEEPGENKAGLNQCDGHLKEIERLKQELSQRDKEISNLNKIIIALTRKQGL
;
A
#
# COMPACT_ATOMS: atom_id res chain seq x y z
N MET A 1 -24.86 17.44 -24.11
CA MET A 1 -23.95 17.68 -22.97
C MET A 1 -23.26 16.37 -22.60
N ARG A 2 -21.94 16.36 -22.37
CA ARG A 2 -21.25 15.17 -21.86
C ARG A 2 -21.58 15.04 -20.37
N SER A 3 -22.17 13.92 -19.94
CA SER A 3 -22.51 13.67 -18.54
C SER A 3 -21.27 13.78 -17.64
N THR A 4 -21.45 14.35 -16.44
CA THR A 4 -20.44 14.41 -15.35
C THR A 4 -20.79 13.47 -14.20
N ALA A 5 -21.81 12.61 -14.38
CA ALA A 5 -22.15 11.59 -13.39
C ALA A 5 -20.96 10.64 -13.19
N MET A 6 -20.74 10.25 -11.94
CA MET A 6 -19.64 9.36 -11.53
C MET A 6 -20.18 8.22 -10.67
N VAL A 7 -19.64 7.03 -10.89
CA VAL A 7 -19.76 5.88 -9.99
C VAL A 7 -18.36 5.29 -9.78
N ALA A 8 -18.05 4.84 -8.57
CA ALA A 8 -16.81 4.14 -8.27
C ALA A 8 -17.06 2.65 -8.10
N VAL A 9 -16.14 1.82 -8.61
CA VAL A 9 -16.19 0.36 -8.51
C VAL A 9 -14.90 -0.17 -7.92
N ASP A 10 -15.03 -1.26 -7.18
CA ASP A 10 -13.94 -2.14 -6.80
C ASP A 10 -14.46 -3.59 -6.74
N CYS A 11 -13.58 -4.55 -7.02
CA CYS A 11 -13.91 -5.96 -7.14
C CYS A 11 -12.95 -6.82 -6.32
N GLU A 12 -13.49 -7.91 -5.74
CA GLU A 12 -12.67 -8.99 -5.21
C GLU A 12 -12.64 -10.16 -6.21
N MET A 13 -11.45 -10.71 -6.43
CA MET A 13 -11.20 -11.79 -7.39
C MET A 13 -10.46 -12.97 -6.78
N VAL A 14 -10.81 -14.17 -7.23
CA VAL A 14 -10.16 -15.44 -6.83
C VAL A 14 -9.48 -16.12 -8.02
N GLY A 15 -8.49 -16.97 -7.73
CA GLY A 15 -7.82 -17.80 -8.72
C GLY A 15 -8.61 -19.05 -9.07
N CYS A 16 -8.77 -19.31 -10.37
CA CYS A 16 -9.42 -20.50 -10.92
C CYS A 16 -8.42 -21.53 -11.44
N GLU A 17 -8.89 -22.78 -11.56
CA GLU A 17 -8.09 -23.92 -12.02
C GLU A 17 -7.51 -23.73 -13.43
N ASP A 18 -8.25 -23.03 -14.31
CA ASP A 18 -7.80 -22.67 -15.67
C ASP A 18 -6.73 -21.56 -15.71
N GLY A 19 -6.30 -21.10 -14.53
CA GLY A 19 -5.35 -20.03 -14.29
C GLY A 19 -5.89 -18.63 -14.58
N SER A 20 -7.20 -18.48 -14.80
CA SER A 20 -7.86 -17.17 -14.84
C SER A 20 -8.21 -16.67 -13.45
N GLU A 21 -8.54 -15.38 -13.35
CA GLU A 21 -9.15 -14.80 -12.15
C GLU A 21 -10.65 -14.62 -12.39
N ALA A 22 -11.46 -14.94 -11.38
CA ALA A 22 -12.91 -14.81 -11.42
C ALA A 22 -13.40 -13.81 -10.37
N LEU A 23 -14.36 -12.97 -10.78
CA LEU A 23 -15.07 -12.05 -9.91
C LEU A 23 -15.87 -12.81 -8.85
N VAL A 24 -15.68 -12.48 -7.57
CA VAL A 24 -16.44 -13.08 -6.46
C VAL A 24 -17.17 -12.05 -5.62
N ARG A 25 -16.82 -10.77 -5.72
CA ARG A 25 -17.56 -9.68 -5.09
C ARG A 25 -17.39 -8.41 -5.90
N VAL A 26 -18.46 -7.62 -6.02
CA VAL A 26 -18.43 -6.31 -6.67
C VAL A 26 -19.13 -5.29 -5.80
N CYS A 27 -18.49 -4.13 -5.63
CA CYS A 27 -19.02 -3.00 -4.91
C CYS A 27 -19.05 -1.77 -5.81
N VAL A 28 -20.17 -1.06 -5.86
CA VAL A 28 -20.33 0.18 -6.63
C VAL A 28 -20.98 1.24 -5.75
N VAL A 29 -20.40 2.43 -5.72
CA VAL A 29 -20.96 3.60 -5.03
C VAL A 29 -21.11 4.78 -5.98
N ASP A 30 -22.10 5.65 -5.74
CA ASP A 30 -22.18 6.92 -6.47
C ASP A 30 -21.25 8.00 -5.90
N ARG A 31 -21.33 9.19 -6.50
CA ARG A 31 -20.58 10.37 -6.05
C ARG A 31 -20.79 10.71 -4.57
N ASN A 32 -21.98 10.44 -4.02
CA ASN A 32 -22.33 10.73 -2.63
C ASN A 32 -22.04 9.53 -1.71
N LEU A 33 -21.23 8.57 -2.18
CA LEU A 33 -20.86 7.35 -1.49
C LEU A 33 -22.07 6.44 -1.17
N GLN A 34 -23.19 6.63 -1.87
CA GLN A 34 -24.35 5.76 -1.70
C GLN A 34 -24.15 4.48 -2.51
N VAL A 35 -24.35 3.34 -1.84
CA VAL A 35 -24.21 2.02 -2.45
C VAL A 35 -25.24 1.82 -3.57
N LYS A 36 -24.75 1.42 -4.75
CA LYS A 36 -25.54 1.08 -5.94
C LYS A 36 -25.49 -0.40 -6.28
N LEU A 37 -24.43 -1.09 -5.89
CA LEU A 37 -24.25 -2.53 -6.01
C LEU A 37 -23.30 -2.99 -4.90
N ASN A 38 -23.60 -4.09 -4.23
CA ASN A 38 -22.71 -4.73 -3.26
C ASN A 38 -23.12 -6.20 -3.17
N GLU A 39 -22.58 -7.01 -4.06
CA GLU A 39 -23.04 -8.37 -4.28
C GLU A 39 -21.87 -9.34 -4.29
N LEU A 40 -22.10 -10.52 -3.69
CA LEU A 40 -21.27 -11.69 -3.94
C LEU A 40 -21.64 -12.27 -5.29
N VAL A 41 -20.63 -12.79 -6.00
CA VAL A 41 -20.77 -13.25 -7.39
C VAL A 41 -20.35 -14.71 -7.47
N ASN A 42 -21.19 -15.52 -8.10
CA ASN A 42 -20.84 -16.88 -8.42
C ASN A 42 -19.79 -16.87 -9.54
N PRO A 43 -18.57 -17.39 -9.29
CA PRO A 43 -17.50 -17.39 -10.29
C PRO A 43 -17.80 -18.30 -11.50
N ASN A 44 -18.79 -19.21 -11.40
CA ASN A 44 -19.15 -20.20 -12.42
C ASN A 44 -17.94 -21.05 -12.89
N LYS A 45 -16.94 -21.21 -12.02
CA LYS A 45 -15.70 -21.92 -12.27
C LYS A 45 -15.19 -22.54 -10.97
N ALA A 46 -14.40 -23.61 -11.10
CA ALA A 46 -13.68 -24.20 -9.98
C ALA A 46 -12.63 -23.21 -9.45
N VAL A 47 -12.79 -22.83 -8.19
CA VAL A 47 -11.87 -21.96 -7.46
C VAL A 47 -10.81 -22.82 -6.77
N VAL A 48 -9.56 -22.44 -6.93
CA VAL A 48 -8.39 -23.13 -6.40
C VAL A 48 -7.59 -22.25 -5.44
N GLU A 49 -7.74 -20.92 -5.54
CA GLU A 49 -7.11 -19.97 -4.63
C GLU A 49 -8.06 -18.82 -4.29
N TYR A 50 -8.68 -18.88 -3.10
CA TYR A 50 -9.60 -17.83 -2.61
C TYR A 50 -8.89 -16.55 -2.19
N ARG A 51 -7.60 -16.66 -1.81
CA ARG A 51 -6.81 -15.56 -1.26
C ARG A 51 -7.54 -14.87 -0.10
N THR A 52 -8.17 -15.64 0.79
CA THR A 52 -9.06 -15.14 1.85
C THR A 52 -8.37 -14.11 2.74
N GLU A 53 -7.05 -14.18 2.90
CA GLU A 53 -6.26 -13.18 3.62
C GLU A 53 -6.22 -11.81 2.93
N ILE A 54 -6.49 -11.77 1.63
CA ILE A 54 -6.59 -10.57 0.80
C ILE A 54 -8.04 -10.22 0.53
N THR A 55 -8.87 -11.15 0.06
CA THR A 55 -10.24 -10.86 -0.41
C THR A 55 -11.28 -10.82 0.71
N GLY A 56 -10.94 -11.40 1.88
CA GLY A 56 -11.91 -11.66 2.95
C GLY A 56 -12.98 -12.70 2.59
N ILE A 57 -12.85 -13.39 1.44
CA ILE A 57 -13.82 -14.38 0.95
C ILE A 57 -13.31 -15.80 1.13
N SER A 58 -14.11 -16.66 1.74
CA SER A 58 -13.88 -18.09 1.88
C SER A 58 -14.78 -18.91 0.94
N ALA A 59 -14.47 -20.21 0.81
CA ALA A 59 -15.33 -21.14 0.06
C ALA A 59 -16.77 -21.18 0.58
N LYS A 60 -16.94 -21.01 1.89
CA LYS A 60 -18.26 -21.02 2.53
C LYS A 60 -19.09 -19.80 2.18
N ASP A 61 -18.45 -18.64 1.96
CA ASP A 61 -19.15 -17.41 1.62
C ASP A 61 -19.74 -17.46 0.20
N LEU A 62 -19.18 -18.29 -0.68
CA LEU A 62 -19.67 -18.51 -2.04
C LEU A 62 -20.71 -19.64 -2.15
N ASP A 63 -20.95 -20.38 -1.06
CA ASP A 63 -21.91 -21.47 -1.07
C ASP A 63 -23.34 -20.93 -1.27
N GLY A 64 -24.05 -21.51 -2.23
CA GLY A 64 -25.40 -21.06 -2.61
C GLY A 64 -25.49 -19.69 -3.29
N VAL A 65 -24.38 -18.99 -3.55
CA VAL A 65 -24.41 -17.72 -4.30
C VAL A 65 -24.83 -17.99 -5.75
N THR A 66 -25.87 -17.30 -6.21
CA THR A 66 -26.45 -17.48 -7.56
C THR A 66 -26.25 -16.27 -8.47
N TYR A 67 -25.94 -15.10 -7.91
CA TYR A 67 -25.76 -13.87 -8.69
C TYR A 67 -24.56 -14.01 -9.62
N SER A 68 -24.79 -13.91 -10.92
CA SER A 68 -23.78 -14.24 -11.92
C SER A 68 -23.04 -13.00 -12.43
N LEU A 69 -21.89 -13.20 -13.09
CA LEU A 69 -21.21 -12.14 -13.83
C LEU A 69 -22.14 -11.45 -14.85
N ALA A 70 -23.07 -12.18 -15.47
CA ALA A 70 -24.02 -11.60 -16.42
C ALA A 70 -25.01 -10.64 -15.72
N ASP A 71 -25.42 -10.95 -14.49
CA ASP A 71 -26.28 -10.07 -13.69
C ASP A 71 -25.53 -8.80 -13.27
N VAL A 72 -24.27 -8.93 -12.86
CA VAL A 72 -23.36 -7.80 -12.59
C VAL A 72 -23.25 -6.91 -13.81
N GLN A 73 -22.95 -7.48 -14.98
CA GLN A 73 -22.83 -6.73 -16.23
C GLN A 73 -24.13 -5.99 -16.61
N LYS A 74 -25.29 -6.62 -16.39
CA LYS A 74 -26.60 -5.97 -16.61
C LYS A 74 -26.79 -4.77 -15.68
N SER A 75 -26.40 -4.88 -14.41
CA SER A 75 -26.44 -3.79 -13.44
C SER A 75 -25.45 -2.68 -13.82
N MET A 76 -24.20 -3.03 -14.12
CA MET A 76 -23.16 -2.09 -14.55
C MET A 76 -23.55 -1.34 -15.82
N LYS A 77 -24.15 -2.00 -16.82
CA LYS A 77 -24.62 -1.34 -18.05
C LYS A 77 -25.66 -0.26 -17.78
N LYS A 78 -26.52 -0.45 -16.78
CA LYS A 78 -27.49 0.58 -16.37
C LYS A 78 -26.79 1.75 -15.69
N LEU A 79 -25.86 1.47 -14.77
CA LEU A 79 -25.10 2.49 -14.03
C LEU A 79 -24.17 3.32 -14.93
N LEU A 80 -23.56 2.68 -15.93
CA LEU A 80 -22.64 3.29 -16.90
C LEU A 80 -23.35 3.94 -18.10
N SER A 81 -24.68 3.90 -18.13
CA SER A 81 -25.47 4.52 -19.21
C SER A 81 -25.24 6.03 -19.30
N HIS A 82 -25.56 6.63 -20.46
CA HIS A 82 -25.47 8.09 -20.68
C HIS A 82 -24.06 8.68 -20.49
N GLY A 83 -23.03 7.85 -20.57
CA GLY A 83 -21.63 8.28 -20.46
C GLY A 83 -21.21 8.64 -19.05
N THR A 84 -21.79 8.01 -18.02
CA THR A 84 -21.28 8.05 -16.64
C THR A 84 -19.79 7.68 -16.62
N ILE A 85 -19.02 8.39 -15.81
CA ILE A 85 -17.60 8.16 -15.61
C ILE A 85 -17.42 7.08 -14.54
N LEU A 86 -16.63 6.06 -14.83
CA LEU A 86 -16.27 5.02 -13.88
C LEU A 86 -14.99 5.42 -13.13
N VAL A 87 -15.02 5.33 -11.81
CA VAL A 87 -13.90 5.66 -10.92
C VAL A 87 -13.41 4.38 -10.24
N GLY A 88 -12.11 4.27 -9.97
CA GLY A 88 -11.55 3.15 -9.21
C GLY A 88 -10.04 3.28 -9.03
N HIS A 89 -9.38 2.20 -8.64
CA HIS A 89 -7.94 2.18 -8.42
C HIS A 89 -7.30 0.96 -9.09
N SER A 90 -6.43 1.17 -10.07
CA SER A 90 -5.92 0.10 -10.95
C SER A 90 -7.03 -0.65 -11.67
N LEU A 91 -7.99 0.11 -12.20
CA LEU A 91 -9.28 -0.33 -12.79
C LEU A 91 -9.16 -1.38 -13.88
N HIS A 92 -7.99 -1.51 -14.51
CA HIS A 92 -7.76 -2.52 -15.53
C HIS A 92 -8.09 -3.94 -15.04
N ASN A 93 -7.75 -4.26 -13.77
CA ASN A 93 -8.01 -5.58 -13.20
C ASN A 93 -9.53 -5.79 -13.02
N ASP A 94 -10.22 -4.81 -12.47
CA ASP A 94 -11.68 -4.84 -12.27
C ASP A 94 -12.42 -4.97 -13.60
N LEU A 95 -12.06 -4.15 -14.59
CA LEU A 95 -12.67 -4.17 -15.92
C LEU A 95 -12.44 -5.49 -16.64
N GLN A 96 -11.26 -6.10 -16.47
CA GLN A 96 -10.97 -7.43 -17.01
C GLN A 96 -11.85 -8.50 -16.34
N ALA A 97 -11.98 -8.48 -15.01
CA ALA A 97 -12.84 -9.41 -14.27
C ALA A 97 -14.33 -9.24 -14.60
N LEU A 98 -14.78 -7.99 -14.75
CA LEU A 98 -16.13 -7.62 -15.16
C LEU A 98 -16.39 -7.92 -16.66
N LYS A 99 -15.34 -8.14 -17.45
CA LYS A 99 -15.38 -8.23 -18.92
C LYS A 99 -16.12 -7.04 -19.54
N LEU A 100 -15.79 -5.84 -19.07
CA LEU A 100 -16.37 -4.58 -19.55
C LEU A 100 -15.28 -3.73 -20.20
N ASP A 101 -15.62 -3.14 -21.34
CA ASP A 101 -14.83 -2.09 -21.98
C ASP A 101 -15.60 -0.77 -21.85
N HIS A 102 -15.04 0.17 -21.10
CA HIS A 102 -15.65 1.47 -20.84
C HIS A 102 -14.63 2.59 -20.98
N ALA A 103 -14.88 3.50 -21.93
CA ALA A 103 -13.90 4.52 -22.29
C ALA A 103 -13.72 5.63 -21.24
N ARG A 104 -14.77 5.96 -20.48
CA ARG A 104 -14.77 7.11 -19.56
C ARG A 104 -14.40 6.67 -18.16
N VAL A 105 -13.10 6.60 -17.90
CA VAL A 105 -12.55 6.15 -16.61
C VAL A 105 -11.72 7.24 -15.93
N ILE A 106 -11.78 7.26 -14.60
CA ILE A 106 -10.80 7.93 -13.73
C ILE A 106 -10.17 6.85 -12.86
N ASP A 107 -8.94 6.49 -13.19
CA ASP A 107 -8.16 5.56 -12.39
C ASP A 107 -7.25 6.34 -11.44
N THR A 108 -7.54 6.25 -10.15
CA THR A 108 -6.82 6.97 -9.10
C THR A 108 -5.34 6.58 -9.03
N SER A 109 -4.94 5.40 -9.52
CA SER A 109 -3.53 4.99 -9.60
C SER A 109 -2.71 5.80 -10.62
N TYR A 110 -3.38 6.51 -11.56
CA TYR A 110 -2.72 7.31 -12.60
C TYR A 110 -2.80 8.83 -12.36
N ILE A 111 -3.82 9.31 -11.65
CA ILE A 111 -4.01 10.76 -11.41
C ILE A 111 -3.17 11.29 -10.22
N PHE A 112 -2.60 10.37 -9.42
CA PHE A 112 -1.65 10.66 -8.35
C PHE A 112 -0.29 10.03 -8.66
N LYS A 113 0.80 10.71 -8.29
CA LYS A 113 2.18 10.26 -8.56
C LYS A 113 3.05 10.42 -7.32
N TYR A 114 4.01 9.52 -7.16
CA TYR A 114 5.12 9.74 -6.23
C TYR A 114 6.03 10.86 -6.78
N GLY A 115 6.58 11.69 -5.91
CA GLY A 115 7.57 12.69 -6.32
C GLY A 115 8.97 12.13 -6.32
N GLY A 116 9.77 12.54 -7.31
CA GLY A 116 11.14 12.08 -7.49
C GLY A 116 11.30 10.58 -7.79
N GLY A 117 10.20 9.83 -7.86
CA GLY A 117 10.18 8.40 -8.19
C GLY A 117 10.02 8.15 -9.69
N PRO A 118 10.42 6.97 -10.17
CA PRO A 118 10.23 6.60 -11.57
C PRO A 118 8.75 6.70 -11.99
N HIS A 119 8.51 7.22 -13.19
CA HIS A 119 7.15 7.47 -13.72
C HIS A 119 6.24 6.23 -13.80
N TYR A 120 6.81 5.02 -13.72
CA TYR A 120 6.06 3.76 -13.74
C TYR A 120 5.48 3.37 -12.37
N ARG A 121 5.98 3.93 -11.26
CA ARG A 121 5.52 3.54 -9.92
C ARG A 121 4.21 4.25 -9.58
N ARG A 122 3.17 3.47 -9.30
CA ARG A 122 1.86 3.97 -8.89
C ARG A 122 1.69 3.91 -7.37
N PRO A 123 1.17 4.96 -6.72
CA PRO A 123 0.79 4.88 -5.32
C PRO A 123 -0.28 3.82 -5.07
N SER A 124 -0.18 3.09 -3.96
CA SER A 124 -1.25 2.20 -3.52
C SER A 124 -2.45 3.01 -3.01
N LEU A 125 -3.64 2.42 -3.07
CA LEU A 125 -4.85 3.05 -2.55
C LEU A 125 -4.71 3.43 -1.06
N SER A 126 -4.11 2.57 -0.25
CA SER A 126 -3.83 2.84 1.18
C SER A 126 -2.91 4.05 1.37
N ASN A 127 -1.83 4.16 0.59
CA ASN A 127 -0.95 5.33 0.66
C ASN A 127 -1.68 6.60 0.25
N LEU A 128 -2.52 6.53 -0.79
CA LEU A 128 -3.33 7.67 -1.20
C LEU A 128 -4.32 8.08 -0.10
N CYS A 129 -5.02 7.15 0.54
CA CYS A 129 -5.90 7.48 1.66
C CYS A 129 -5.14 8.16 2.80
N LYS A 130 -3.96 7.65 3.14
CA LYS A 130 -3.13 8.21 4.21
C LYS A 130 -2.67 9.64 3.90
N PHE A 131 -2.10 9.87 2.72
CA PHE A 131 -1.47 11.17 2.40
C PHE A 131 -2.43 12.20 1.80
N VAL A 132 -3.50 11.77 1.14
CA VAL A 132 -4.47 12.67 0.51
C VAL A 132 -5.69 12.87 1.40
N LEU A 133 -6.23 11.80 1.98
CA LEU A 133 -7.46 11.84 2.78
C LEU A 133 -7.20 11.90 4.30
N GLY A 134 -5.95 11.69 4.74
CA GLY A 134 -5.56 11.80 6.15
C GLY A 134 -6.00 10.63 7.03
N TYR A 135 -6.34 9.47 6.47
CA TYR A 135 -6.74 8.28 7.26
C TYR A 135 -6.13 6.98 6.72
N GLU A 136 -5.93 6.02 7.62
CA GLU A 136 -5.49 4.67 7.26
C GLU A 136 -6.70 3.88 6.74
N LEU A 137 -6.64 3.41 5.48
CA LEU A 137 -7.77 2.73 4.85
C LEU A 137 -8.13 1.40 5.52
N ARG A 138 -7.10 0.68 5.99
CA ARG A 138 -7.26 -0.63 6.63
C ARG A 138 -6.11 -0.89 7.59
N GLU A 139 -6.36 -1.72 8.60
CA GLU A 139 -5.33 -2.19 9.51
C GLU A 139 -4.31 -3.09 8.78
N LYS A 140 -3.08 -3.15 9.30
CA LYS A 140 -2.01 -3.96 8.70
C LYS A 140 -2.39 -5.44 8.76
N GLY A 141 -2.51 -6.06 7.59
CA GLY A 141 -2.86 -7.48 7.45
C GLY A 141 -4.36 -7.77 7.47
N ALA A 142 -5.21 -6.74 7.58
CA ALA A 142 -6.64 -6.91 7.38
C ALA A 142 -6.94 -7.22 5.90
N PRO A 143 -7.96 -8.07 5.61
CA PRO A 143 -8.42 -8.29 4.26
C PRO A 143 -8.96 -7.00 3.64
N HIS A 144 -8.96 -6.95 2.32
CA HIS A 144 -9.59 -5.90 1.54
C HIS A 144 -11.11 -5.97 1.67
N ASN A 145 -11.74 -4.84 1.42
CA ASN A 145 -13.17 -4.70 1.37
C ASN A 145 -13.52 -3.79 0.20
N CYS A 146 -14.08 -4.37 -0.85
CA CYS A 146 -14.41 -3.61 -2.05
C CYS A 146 -15.30 -2.39 -1.82
N LEU A 147 -16.12 -2.35 -0.76
CA LEU A 147 -16.96 -1.20 -0.49
C LEU A 147 -16.14 -0.02 0.02
N ASP A 148 -15.23 -0.29 0.97
CA ASP A 148 -14.34 0.71 1.51
C ASP A 148 -13.37 1.23 0.43
N ASP A 149 -12.90 0.33 -0.44
CA ASP A 149 -11.98 0.63 -1.53
C ASP A 149 -12.65 1.46 -2.64
N ALA A 150 -13.88 1.11 -3.06
CA ALA A 150 -14.66 1.91 -3.99
C ALA A 150 -14.98 3.30 -3.41
N CYS A 151 -15.33 3.38 -2.11
CA CYS A 151 -15.55 4.66 -1.43
C CYS A 151 -14.27 5.50 -1.38
N ALA A 152 -13.14 4.89 -1.06
CA ALA A 152 -11.84 5.55 -1.04
C ALA A 152 -11.46 6.11 -2.41
N ALA A 153 -11.62 5.30 -3.47
CA ALA A 153 -11.35 5.74 -4.84
C ALA A 153 -12.24 6.94 -5.25
N MET A 154 -13.53 6.92 -4.90
CA MET A 154 -14.43 8.06 -5.12
C MET A 154 -13.96 9.32 -4.37
N LYS A 155 -13.65 9.19 -3.07
CA LYS A 155 -13.15 10.30 -2.24
C LYS A 155 -11.87 10.91 -2.82
N LEU A 156 -10.94 10.07 -3.29
CA LEU A 156 -9.69 10.53 -3.91
C LEU A 156 -9.94 11.28 -5.22
N ALA A 157 -10.83 10.77 -6.08
CA ALA A 157 -11.19 11.47 -7.32
C ALA A 157 -11.82 12.83 -7.04
N LEU A 158 -12.73 12.90 -6.06
CA LEU A 158 -13.35 14.15 -5.64
C LEU A 158 -12.34 15.12 -5.02
N ALA A 159 -11.45 14.66 -4.15
CA ALA A 159 -10.39 15.48 -3.58
C ALA A 159 -9.49 16.09 -4.65
N LYS A 160 -9.16 15.31 -5.70
CA LYS A 160 -8.39 15.81 -6.85
C LYS A 160 -9.15 16.88 -7.63
N ILE A 161 -10.45 16.69 -7.86
CA ILE A 161 -11.31 17.63 -8.60
C ILE A 161 -11.52 18.94 -7.82
N GLU A 162 -11.78 18.85 -6.51
CA GLU A 162 -12.16 19.99 -5.67
C GLU A 162 -10.97 20.82 -5.23
N HIS A 163 -9.83 20.18 -4.95
CA HIS A 163 -8.66 20.85 -4.40
C HIS A 163 -7.47 20.95 -5.36
N GLY A 164 -7.57 20.38 -6.57
CA GLY A 164 -6.46 20.36 -7.52
C GLY A 164 -5.22 19.69 -6.94
N PHE A 165 -5.40 18.60 -6.17
CA PHE A 165 -4.34 18.00 -5.36
C PHE A 165 -3.16 17.52 -6.21
N ASP A 166 -2.16 18.38 -6.42
CA ASP A 166 -0.93 18.08 -7.17
C ASP A 166 0.27 17.81 -6.25
N ASN A 167 0.01 17.65 -4.95
CA ASN A 167 1.05 17.34 -3.99
C ASN A 167 1.67 15.96 -4.30
N ILE A 168 3.00 15.95 -4.26
CA ILE A 168 3.82 14.77 -4.36
C ILE A 168 3.47 13.79 -3.25
N ILE A 169 3.07 12.57 -3.62
CA ILE A 169 2.92 11.49 -2.64
C ILE A 169 4.33 11.09 -2.19
N PRO A 170 4.64 11.06 -0.89
CA PRO A 170 5.95 10.60 -0.43
C PRO A 170 6.06 9.09 -0.65
N VAL A 171 7.24 8.64 -1.08
CA VAL A 171 7.55 7.21 -1.16
C VAL A 171 7.70 6.68 0.26
N VAL A 172 6.71 5.93 0.74
CA VAL A 172 6.84 5.21 2.01
C VAL A 172 7.64 3.95 1.76
N ARG A 173 8.80 3.84 2.42
CA ARG A 173 9.53 2.58 2.55
C ARG A 173 8.97 1.89 3.78
N GLU A 174 8.40 0.70 3.60
CA GLU A 174 7.95 -0.11 4.73
C GLU A 174 9.16 -0.69 5.45
N ASP A 175 9.16 -0.61 6.79
CA ASP A 175 10.14 -1.28 7.62
C ASP A 175 10.02 -2.80 7.41
N VAL A 176 11.12 -3.42 6.99
CA VAL A 176 11.22 -4.85 6.77
C VAL A 176 11.59 -5.51 8.09
N PRO A 177 10.78 -6.44 8.64
CA PRO A 177 11.15 -7.16 9.86
C PRO A 177 12.50 -7.85 9.71
N GLU A 178 13.32 -7.90 10.76
CA GLU A 178 14.68 -8.47 10.70
C GLU A 178 14.71 -9.89 10.13
N VAL A 179 13.71 -10.71 10.45
CA VAL A 179 13.53 -12.06 9.91
C VAL A 179 13.33 -12.12 8.39
N GLU A 180 12.74 -11.07 7.79
CA GLU A 180 12.61 -10.94 6.34
C GLU A 180 13.89 -10.40 5.70
N MET A 181 14.69 -9.63 6.44
CA MET A 181 15.97 -9.09 5.95
C MET A 181 17.02 -10.19 5.70
N ALA A 182 16.87 -11.35 6.35
CA ALA A 182 17.71 -12.54 6.11
C ALA A 182 17.29 -13.35 4.87
N LYS A 183 16.29 -12.90 4.11
CA LYS A 183 15.76 -13.61 2.94
C LYS A 183 16.09 -12.90 1.64
N LEU A 184 16.25 -13.66 0.57
CA LEU A 184 16.20 -13.18 -0.80
C LEU A 184 14.98 -13.77 -1.50
N LEU A 185 14.22 -12.93 -2.22
CA LEU A 185 13.15 -13.43 -3.09
C LEU A 185 13.77 -13.87 -4.42
N VAL A 186 13.62 -15.15 -4.73
CA VAL A 186 13.95 -15.72 -6.03
C VAL A 186 12.65 -15.87 -6.81
N HIS A 187 12.51 -15.16 -7.93
CA HIS A 187 11.26 -15.13 -8.69
C HIS A 187 11.47 -15.32 -10.19
N ARG A 188 10.38 -15.67 -10.88
CA ARG A 188 10.37 -16.05 -12.30
C ARG A 188 11.24 -17.29 -12.61
N ILE A 189 11.35 -18.21 -11.66
CA ILE A 189 12.14 -19.44 -11.82
C ILE A 189 11.39 -20.39 -12.75
N PRO A 190 11.95 -20.85 -13.87
CA PRO A 190 11.28 -21.80 -14.76
C PRO A 190 10.86 -23.10 -14.04
N THR A 191 9.66 -23.62 -14.30
CA THR A 191 9.12 -24.82 -13.61
C THR A 191 9.90 -26.10 -13.92
N ASN A 192 10.64 -26.14 -15.03
CA ASN A 192 11.55 -27.23 -15.35
C ASN A 192 12.87 -27.18 -14.55
N VAL A 193 13.09 -26.16 -13.72
CA VAL A 193 14.25 -26.02 -12.83
C VAL A 193 13.83 -26.42 -11.42
N PRO A 194 14.29 -27.59 -10.91
CA PRO A 194 14.03 -28.00 -9.54
C PRO A 194 14.58 -26.99 -8.54
N SER A 195 13.86 -26.79 -7.43
CA SER A 195 14.27 -25.82 -6.40
C SER A 195 15.66 -26.08 -5.82
N GLN A 196 16.08 -27.35 -5.76
CA GLN A 196 17.38 -27.76 -5.26
C GLN A 196 18.53 -27.22 -6.11
N GLU A 197 18.30 -27.00 -7.41
CA GLU A 197 19.31 -26.43 -8.33
C GLU A 197 19.62 -24.96 -8.01
N LEU A 198 18.79 -24.29 -7.21
CA LEU A 198 19.08 -22.91 -6.79
C LEU A 198 20.37 -22.82 -5.96
N HIS A 199 20.79 -23.90 -5.29
CA HIS A 199 22.09 -23.96 -4.59
C HIS A 199 23.29 -23.87 -5.54
N ASN A 200 23.11 -24.23 -6.81
CA ASN A 200 24.15 -24.10 -7.83
C ASN A 200 24.20 -22.70 -8.45
N ILE A 201 23.15 -21.89 -8.23
CA ILE A 201 22.99 -20.55 -8.82
C ILE A 201 23.31 -19.46 -7.79
N ILE A 202 22.91 -19.66 -6.53
CA ILE A 202 23.02 -18.66 -5.47
C ILE A 202 24.17 -19.06 -4.55
N PRO A 203 25.19 -18.20 -4.35
CA PRO A 203 26.29 -18.51 -3.45
C PRO A 203 25.85 -18.50 -1.98
N GLY A 204 26.50 -19.34 -1.17
CA GLY A 204 26.31 -19.37 0.29
C GLY A 204 25.39 -20.49 0.76
N ASN A 205 25.22 -20.57 2.08
CA ASN A 205 24.38 -21.56 2.74
C ASN A 205 23.01 -20.96 3.08
N PHE A 206 21.94 -21.56 2.58
CA PHE A 206 20.58 -21.11 2.80
C PHE A 206 19.61 -22.29 2.79
N THR A 207 18.39 -22.08 3.27
CA THR A 207 17.29 -23.02 3.06
C THR A 207 16.31 -22.43 2.04
N ILE A 208 15.54 -23.31 1.40
CA ILE A 208 14.60 -22.92 0.35
C ILE A 208 13.18 -23.12 0.84
N GLU A 209 12.39 -22.06 0.82
CA GLU A 209 10.95 -22.10 1.07
C GLU A 209 10.21 -21.74 -0.22
N LEU A 210 9.45 -22.70 -0.76
CA LEU A 210 8.65 -22.46 -1.96
C LEU A 210 7.47 -21.55 -1.62
N LYS A 211 7.28 -20.49 -2.41
CA LYS A 211 6.09 -19.65 -2.28
C LYS A 211 4.93 -20.34 -3.00
N ALA A 212 3.78 -20.41 -2.33
CA ALA A 212 2.53 -20.81 -2.99
C ALA A 212 2.31 -19.92 -4.23
N ASN A 213 2.18 -20.54 -5.40
CA ASN A 213 2.16 -19.84 -6.67
C ASN A 213 0.78 -19.17 -6.83
N LYS A 214 0.68 -17.86 -6.57
CA LYS A 214 -0.59 -17.11 -6.63
C LYS A 214 -1.21 -17.03 -8.05
N LYS A 215 -0.52 -17.52 -9.08
CA LYS A 215 -1.04 -17.67 -10.45
C LYS A 215 -0.65 -19.05 -10.97
N ILE A 216 -1.64 -19.91 -11.17
CA ILE A 216 -1.49 -21.24 -11.80
C ILE A 216 -1.02 -21.13 -13.26
N ARG A 217 -1.16 -19.95 -13.87
CA ARG A 217 -0.50 -19.60 -15.13
C ARG A 217 0.86 -18.98 -14.88
N GLY A 218 1.84 -19.86 -14.74
CA GLY A 218 3.23 -19.55 -15.01
C GLY A 218 3.96 -20.84 -15.32
N ASP A 219 4.71 -20.87 -16.42
CA ASP A 219 5.88 -21.72 -16.61
C ASP A 219 6.97 -21.47 -15.54
N ARG A 220 6.62 -20.80 -14.45
CA ARG A 220 7.51 -20.23 -13.46
C ARG A 220 6.93 -20.30 -12.05
N TYR A 221 7.82 -20.41 -11.08
CA TYR A 221 7.51 -20.34 -9.65
C TYR A 221 8.41 -19.32 -8.94
N SER A 222 8.19 -19.14 -7.64
CA SER A 222 9.02 -18.29 -6.78
C SER A 222 9.37 -19.02 -5.49
N ALA A 223 10.51 -18.68 -4.92
CA ALA A 223 11.00 -19.24 -3.67
C ALA A 223 11.67 -18.14 -2.81
N LEU A 224 11.77 -18.39 -1.52
CA LEU A 224 12.58 -17.61 -0.60
C LEU A 224 13.86 -18.40 -0.33
N ALA A 225 15.02 -17.77 -0.59
CA ALA A 225 16.30 -18.25 -0.08
C ALA A 225 16.51 -17.62 1.30
N ILE A 226 16.51 -18.45 2.33
CA ILE A 226 16.56 -18.03 3.74
C ILE A 226 17.96 -18.27 4.28
N PHE A 227 18.67 -17.18 4.55
CA PHE A 227 20.02 -17.20 5.11
C PHE A 227 19.96 -17.12 6.62
N LYS A 228 21.10 -17.39 7.28
CA LYS A 228 21.21 -17.29 8.74
C LYS A 228 20.92 -15.88 9.26
N ASN A 229 21.27 -14.86 8.49
CA ASN A 229 21.13 -13.45 8.86
C ASN A 229 21.20 -12.55 7.61
N GLN A 230 20.88 -11.26 7.78
CA GLN A 230 20.92 -10.27 6.70
C GLN A 230 22.30 -10.14 6.03
N ARG A 231 23.40 -10.25 6.80
CA ARG A 231 24.76 -10.07 6.23
C ARG A 231 25.07 -11.15 5.21
N GLU A 232 24.72 -12.39 5.52
CA GLU A 232 24.88 -13.53 4.59
C GLU A 232 23.98 -13.39 3.37
N ALA A 233 22.73 -12.95 3.53
CA ALA A 233 21.82 -12.68 2.41
C ALA A 233 22.37 -11.58 1.48
N ASN A 234 22.85 -10.47 2.05
CA ASN A 234 23.46 -9.38 1.29
C ASN A 234 24.72 -9.83 0.56
N HIS A 235 25.60 -10.55 1.25
CA HIS A 235 26.82 -11.10 0.66
C HIS A 235 26.50 -12.05 -0.51
N ALA A 236 25.49 -12.91 -0.38
CA ALA A 236 25.04 -13.78 -1.46
C ALA A 236 24.52 -12.97 -2.66
N PHE A 237 23.71 -11.93 -2.42
CA PHE A 237 23.21 -11.05 -3.47
C PHE A 237 24.31 -10.25 -4.17
N GLU A 238 25.32 -9.79 -3.44
CA GLU A 238 26.43 -9.01 -3.99
C GLU A 238 27.31 -9.86 -4.92
N ASN A 239 27.59 -11.10 -4.51
CA ASN A 239 28.49 -12.01 -5.23
C ASN A 239 27.82 -12.82 -6.35
N VAL A 240 26.49 -12.76 -6.51
CA VAL A 240 25.84 -13.37 -7.67
C VAL A 240 26.01 -12.47 -8.90
N GLU A 241 26.50 -13.05 -10.00
CA GLU A 241 26.64 -12.36 -11.27
C GLU A 241 25.29 -12.23 -11.98
N GLY A 242 24.95 -11.03 -12.42
CA GLY A 242 23.70 -10.75 -13.10
C GLY A 242 23.51 -9.27 -13.41
N TYR A 243 22.54 -8.97 -14.25
CA TYR A 243 22.20 -7.59 -14.60
C TYR A 243 21.38 -6.95 -13.48
N GLY A 244 21.91 -5.88 -12.87
CA GLY A 244 21.29 -5.20 -11.73
C GLY A 244 20.19 -4.20 -12.12
N GLU A 245 19.07 -4.25 -11.40
CA GLU A 245 17.91 -3.37 -11.56
C GLU A 245 17.25 -3.12 -10.19
N GLU A 246 16.17 -2.33 -10.18
CA GLU A 246 15.26 -2.21 -9.04
C GLU A 246 13.86 -2.74 -9.38
N ASP A 247 13.17 -3.31 -8.39
CA ASP A 247 11.76 -3.68 -8.54
C ASP A 247 10.83 -2.45 -8.57
N SER A 248 9.52 -2.67 -8.75
CA SER A 248 8.53 -1.59 -8.75
C SER A 248 8.44 -0.80 -7.44
N ASN A 249 8.99 -1.33 -6.35
CA ASN A 249 9.08 -0.66 -5.06
C ASN A 249 10.43 0.03 -4.84
N GLY A 250 11.39 -0.12 -5.75
CA GLY A 250 12.75 0.42 -5.59
C GLY A 250 13.66 -0.49 -4.77
N ARG A 251 13.40 -1.80 -4.71
CA ARG A 251 14.27 -2.77 -4.03
C ARG A 251 15.25 -3.37 -5.05
N PRO A 252 16.55 -3.48 -4.70
CA PRO A 252 17.55 -4.04 -5.60
C PRO A 252 17.21 -5.48 -6.03
N GLN A 253 17.33 -5.74 -7.33
CA GLN A 253 17.20 -7.07 -7.93
C GLN A 253 18.27 -7.30 -9.01
N LYS A 254 18.56 -8.57 -9.31
CA LYS A 254 19.46 -8.97 -10.40
C LYS A 254 18.77 -10.01 -11.27
N LEU A 255 18.84 -9.84 -12.59
CA LEU A 255 18.52 -10.87 -13.57
C LEU A 255 19.74 -11.76 -13.77
N ILE A 256 19.59 -13.05 -13.50
CA ILE A 256 20.65 -14.04 -13.58
C ILE A 256 20.32 -15.02 -14.69
N SER A 257 21.26 -15.21 -15.60
CA SER A 257 21.22 -16.26 -16.61
C SER A 257 22.09 -17.41 -16.14
N PHE A 258 21.59 -18.64 -16.26
CA PHE A 258 22.29 -19.83 -15.79
C PHE A 258 22.17 -20.96 -16.80
N GLN A 259 23.11 -21.90 -16.70
CA GLN A 259 23.12 -23.15 -17.45
C GLN A 259 23.50 -24.28 -16.49
N LEU A 260 22.60 -25.25 -16.33
CA LEU A 260 22.79 -26.40 -15.44
C LEU A 260 23.35 -27.60 -16.22
N ASP A 261 23.91 -28.56 -15.49
CA ASP A 261 24.64 -29.73 -16.01
C ASP A 261 23.83 -30.64 -16.95
N LYS A 262 22.50 -30.44 -17.05
CA LYS A 262 21.58 -31.17 -17.94
C LYS A 262 21.21 -30.39 -19.21
N GLY A 263 21.94 -29.31 -19.54
CA GLY A 263 21.62 -28.44 -20.67
C GLY A 263 20.39 -27.56 -20.45
N VAL A 264 19.85 -27.55 -19.23
CA VAL A 264 18.76 -26.66 -18.84
C VAL A 264 19.36 -25.27 -18.64
N SER A 265 19.12 -24.39 -19.60
CA SER A 265 19.43 -22.97 -19.48
C SER A 265 18.17 -22.20 -19.17
N GLY A 266 18.34 -21.10 -18.45
CA GLY A 266 17.22 -20.27 -18.04
C GLY A 266 17.68 -18.94 -17.48
N SER A 267 16.69 -18.15 -17.07
CA SER A 267 16.95 -16.95 -16.29
C SER A 267 15.95 -16.84 -15.15
N LEU A 268 16.41 -16.23 -14.06
CA LEU A 268 15.60 -15.93 -12.88
C LEU A 268 16.00 -14.58 -12.32
N TYR A 269 15.18 -14.04 -11.43
CA TYR A 269 15.53 -12.84 -10.67
C TYR A 269 15.80 -13.21 -9.22
N ILE A 270 16.83 -12.59 -8.64
CA ILE A 270 17.03 -12.54 -7.19
C ILE A 270 16.84 -11.11 -6.74
N ARG A 271 16.14 -10.92 -5.63
CA ARG A 271 15.78 -9.61 -5.12
C ARG A 271 16.01 -9.52 -3.61
N LYS A 272 16.64 -8.43 -3.16
CA LYS A 272 16.75 -8.08 -1.74
C LYS A 272 15.37 -7.76 -1.16
N MET A 273 15.15 -8.12 0.10
CA MET A 273 13.92 -7.77 0.80
C MET A 273 13.93 -6.31 1.28
N THR A 274 15.11 -5.72 1.47
CA THR A 274 15.32 -4.34 1.87
C THR A 274 15.65 -3.42 0.68
N HIS A 275 15.52 -2.12 0.90
CA HIS A 275 16.14 -1.12 0.02
C HIS A 275 17.64 -1.09 0.29
N ASP A 276 18.44 -0.67 -0.70
CA ASP A 276 19.79 -0.21 -0.39
C ASP A 276 19.66 1.19 0.19
N ASP A 277 20.02 1.34 1.46
CA ASP A 277 20.13 2.64 2.08
C ASP A 277 21.34 3.35 1.46
N SER A 278 21.10 4.16 0.43
CA SER A 278 21.99 5.27 0.15
C SER A 278 22.06 6.11 1.42
N ILE A 279 23.19 6.02 2.12
CA ILE A 279 23.51 6.73 3.36
C ILE A 279 23.00 8.17 3.27
N GLY A 280 21.92 8.49 3.99
CA GLY A 280 21.42 9.86 4.11
C GLY A 280 19.93 10.03 4.37
N GLN A 281 19.60 10.37 5.62
CA GLN A 281 18.44 11.17 6.09
C GLN A 281 17.07 10.45 6.18
N VAL A 282 16.32 10.44 7.29
CA VAL A 282 16.46 10.94 8.67
C VAL A 282 15.73 9.93 9.57
N ALA A 283 16.43 9.30 10.51
CA ALA A 283 15.79 8.53 11.58
C ALA A 283 15.19 9.50 12.60
N SER A 284 13.89 9.33 12.85
CA SER A 284 13.12 10.04 13.88
C SER A 284 13.79 9.93 15.24
N LYS A 285 14.29 11.04 15.79
CA LYS A 285 14.82 11.14 17.16
C LYS A 285 13.71 10.85 18.17
N LYS A 286 13.63 9.62 18.67
CA LYS A 286 12.97 9.32 19.94
C LYS A 286 14.00 9.52 21.05
N ARG A 287 13.78 10.53 21.90
CA ARG A 287 14.60 10.86 23.07
C ARG A 287 14.67 9.66 24.01
N SER A 288 15.88 9.21 24.34
CA SER A 288 16.15 8.50 25.59
C SER A 288 16.63 9.52 26.61
N LEU A 289 15.87 9.65 27.69
CA LEU A 289 16.30 10.23 28.95
C LEU A 289 17.29 9.24 29.58
N LEU A 290 18.51 9.69 29.87
CA LEU A 290 19.37 9.06 30.86
C LEU A 290 20.20 10.17 31.49
N ASP A 291 19.93 10.36 32.78
CA ASP A 291 20.73 11.10 33.73
C ASP A 291 22.20 10.72 33.60
N ASN A 292 23.07 11.72 33.60
CA ASN A 292 24.31 11.63 34.35
C ASN A 292 24.75 13.04 34.74
N ASN A 293 24.56 13.32 36.03
CA ASN A 293 25.22 14.37 36.78
C ASN A 293 26.73 14.24 36.63
N THR A 294 27.42 15.22 36.04
CA THR A 294 28.71 15.66 36.56
C THR A 294 28.91 17.14 36.25
N SER A 295 28.79 17.93 37.31
CA SER A 295 29.13 19.35 37.38
C SER A 295 30.64 19.54 37.31
N VAL A 296 31.14 20.23 36.30
CA VAL A 296 32.36 21.06 36.42
C VAL A 296 32.23 22.30 35.51
N GLU A 297 32.20 23.47 36.12
CA GLU A 297 32.35 24.80 35.52
C GLU A 297 33.59 25.46 36.17
N PRO A 298 34.13 26.62 35.72
CA PRO A 298 34.78 26.87 34.43
C PRO A 298 36.17 27.56 34.62
N LYS A 299 37.01 27.63 33.58
CA LYS A 299 38.13 28.61 33.53
C LYS A 299 38.23 29.31 32.18
N LYS A 300 38.03 30.63 32.24
CA LYS A 300 38.15 31.67 31.20
C LYS A 300 39.60 31.88 30.74
N LEU A 301 39.79 32.30 29.48
CA LEU A 301 40.60 33.44 28.97
C LEU A 301 40.51 33.41 27.41
N LYS A 302 39.79 34.33 26.74
CA LYS A 302 40.24 35.63 26.16
C LYS A 302 41.40 35.43 25.15
N THR A 303 41.38 35.83 23.88
CA THR A 303 40.91 37.08 23.24
C THR A 303 40.89 36.94 21.69
N ASP A 304 39.88 37.55 21.06
CA ASP A 304 39.71 38.20 19.76
C ASP A 304 40.51 37.81 18.49
N GLN A 305 39.80 37.56 17.39
CA GLN A 305 39.86 38.43 16.21
C GLN A 305 38.65 38.28 15.26
N ILE A 306 38.19 39.45 14.83
CA ILE A 306 37.03 39.88 14.05
C ILE A 306 37.01 39.33 12.62
N ILE A 307 35.85 38.84 12.14
CA ILE A 307 35.47 38.85 10.72
C ILE A 307 33.98 39.26 10.63
N GLU A 308 33.71 40.16 9.67
CA GLU A 308 32.53 41.00 9.46
C GLU A 308 31.23 40.24 9.13
N GLU A 309 30.10 40.74 9.64
CA GLU A 309 28.74 40.40 9.20
C GLU A 309 28.28 41.27 8.02
N PRO A 310 27.34 40.77 7.20
CA PRO A 310 26.21 41.61 6.84
C PRO A 310 24.84 40.92 7.01
N GLY A 311 23.99 41.51 7.87
CA GLY A 311 22.56 41.78 7.58
C GLY A 311 21.52 40.71 7.94
N GLU A 312 21.09 40.68 9.21
CA GLU A 312 19.86 39.99 9.63
C GLU A 312 18.57 40.71 9.16
N ASN A 313 17.75 40.00 8.37
CA ASN A 313 16.36 40.38 8.08
C ASN A 313 15.43 40.03 9.26
N LYS A 314 15.02 41.04 10.04
CA LYS A 314 14.03 40.98 11.13
C LYS A 314 12.57 40.79 10.65
N ALA A 315 12.24 39.67 10.00
CA ALA A 315 10.86 39.38 9.59
C ALA A 315 10.29 38.03 10.08
N GLY A 316 11.12 37.10 10.58
CA GLY A 316 10.69 35.72 10.88
C GLY A 316 10.21 35.43 12.31
N LEU A 317 10.41 36.33 13.27
CA LEU A 317 10.16 36.05 14.70
C LEU A 317 8.71 36.28 15.16
N ASN A 318 7.92 37.09 14.43
CA ASN A 318 6.56 37.45 14.85
C ASN A 318 5.47 36.47 14.36
N GLN A 319 5.75 35.59 13.40
CA GLN A 319 4.75 34.66 12.86
C GLN A 319 4.61 33.40 13.72
N CYS A 320 5.73 32.86 14.24
CA CYS A 320 5.73 31.66 15.08
C CYS A 320 5.00 31.84 16.42
N ASP A 321 5.07 33.03 17.02
CA ASP A 321 4.38 33.34 18.29
C ASP A 321 2.85 33.34 18.14
N GLY A 322 2.34 33.76 16.96
CA GLY A 322 0.92 33.70 16.64
C GLY A 322 0.40 32.27 16.50
N HIS A 323 1.17 31.39 15.86
CA HIS A 323 0.80 29.98 15.71
C HIS A 323 0.79 29.23 17.05
N LEU A 324 1.74 29.52 17.95
CA LEU A 324 1.78 28.93 19.29
C LEU A 324 0.56 29.31 20.13
N LYS A 325 0.16 30.58 20.10
CA LYS A 325 -1.05 31.06 20.79
C LYS A 325 -2.33 30.43 20.24
N GLU A 326 -2.42 30.25 18.93
CA GLU A 326 -3.59 29.59 18.32
C GLU A 326 -3.68 28.11 18.67
N ILE A 327 -2.55 27.40 18.70
CA ILE A 327 -2.48 26.00 19.14
C ILE A 327 -2.93 25.86 20.60
N GLU A 328 -2.49 26.77 21.46
CA GLU A 328 -2.87 26.76 22.88
C GLU A 328 -4.36 27.07 23.09
N ARG A 329 -4.92 28.01 22.30
CA ARG A 329 -6.36 28.29 22.28
C ARG A 329 -7.17 27.06 21.86
N LEU A 330 -6.77 26.40 20.76
CA LEU A 330 -7.46 25.21 20.25
C LEU A 330 -7.39 24.03 21.23
N LYS A 331 -6.28 23.87 21.96
CA LYS A 331 -6.16 22.86 23.03
C LYS A 331 -7.13 23.12 24.18
N GLN A 332 -7.29 24.38 24.59
CA GLN A 332 -8.25 24.75 25.63
C GLN A 332 -9.70 24.50 25.17
N GLU A 333 -10.01 24.83 23.91
CA GLU A 333 -11.34 24.62 23.32
C GLU A 333 -11.69 23.12 23.21
N LEU A 334 -10.73 22.28 22.81
CA LEU A 334 -10.89 20.82 22.82
C LEU A 334 -11.14 20.27 24.23
N SER A 335 -10.36 20.71 25.23
CA SER A 335 -10.55 20.28 26.62
C SER A 335 -11.93 20.67 27.16
N GLN A 336 -12.46 21.82 26.75
CA GLN A 336 -13.80 22.27 27.13
C GLN A 336 -14.89 21.39 26.49
N ARG A 337 -14.76 21.08 25.19
CA ARG A 337 -15.69 20.17 24.49
C ARG A 337 -15.68 18.77 25.08
N ASP A 338 -14.53 18.23 25.48
CA ASP A 338 -14.44 16.92 26.13
C ASP A 338 -15.20 16.88 27.47
N LYS A 339 -15.16 17.98 28.25
CA LYS A 339 -15.94 18.11 29.48
C LYS A 339 -17.45 18.17 29.20
N GLU A 340 -17.85 18.87 28.14
CA GLU A 340 -19.25 18.93 27.71
C GLU A 340 -19.76 17.55 27.27
N ILE A 341 -19.00 16.83 26.45
CA ILE A 341 -19.31 15.45 26.04
C ILE A 341 -19.42 14.54 27.26
N SER A 342 -18.49 14.65 28.22
CA SER A 342 -18.54 13.88 29.47
C SER A 342 -19.82 14.16 30.27
N ASN A 343 -20.24 15.42 30.37
CA ASN A 343 -21.47 15.80 31.05
C ASN A 343 -22.71 15.31 30.30
N LEU A 344 -22.75 15.43 28.98
CA LEU A 344 -23.85 14.89 28.16
C LEU A 344 -23.97 13.37 28.33
N ASN A 345 -22.84 12.65 28.35
CA ASN A 345 -22.84 11.21 28.60
C ASN A 345 -23.39 10.86 29.99
N LYS A 346 -23.07 11.64 31.03
CA LYS A 346 -23.67 11.47 32.37
C LYS A 346 -25.19 11.69 32.36
N ILE A 347 -25.66 12.68 31.62
CA ILE A 347 -27.10 12.97 31.47
C ILE A 347 -27.80 11.81 30.73
N ILE A 348 -27.21 11.33 29.64
CA ILE A 348 -27.74 10.18 28.88
C ILE A 348 -27.85 8.96 29.81
N ILE A 349 -26.79 8.61 30.55
CA ILE A 349 -26.81 7.49 31.50
C ILE A 349 -27.91 7.65 32.56
N ALA A 350 -28.11 8.87 33.08
CA ALA A 350 -29.15 9.15 34.06
C ALA A 350 -30.57 9.02 33.47
N LEU A 351 -30.77 9.41 32.21
CA LEU A 351 -32.03 9.29 31.49
C LEU A 351 -32.34 7.82 31.15
N THR A 352 -31.35 7.05 30.69
CA THR A 352 -31.50 5.61 30.42
C THR A 352 -31.92 4.85 31.69
N ARG A 353 -31.32 5.18 32.84
CA ARG A 353 -31.70 4.60 34.14
C ARG A 353 -33.12 5.00 34.60
N LYS A 354 -33.61 6.17 34.24
CA LYS A 354 -34.97 6.64 34.57
C LYS A 354 -36.05 6.04 33.67
N GLN A 355 -35.71 5.58 32.47
CA GLN A 355 -36.65 4.99 31.50
C GLN A 355 -36.77 3.47 31.60
N GLY A 356 -36.06 2.81 32.52
CA GLY A 356 -36.23 1.38 32.79
C GLY A 356 -35.85 0.47 31.62
N LEU A 357 -34.83 0.86 30.85
CA LEU A 357 -34.10 -0.01 29.91
C LEU A 357 -32.81 -0.51 30.55
#